data_AF-A0AAE6KQT0-F1
#
_entry.id   AF-A0AAE6KQT0-F1
#
_cell.length_a   1.000
_cell.length_b   1.000
_cell.length_c   1.000
_cell.angle_alpha   90.00
_cell.angle_beta   90.00
_cell.angle_gamma   90.00
#
_symmetry.space_group_name_H-M   'P 1'
#
loop_
_entity.id
_entity.type
_entity.pdbx_description
1 polymer ?
#
loop_
_entity_poly.entity_id
_entity_poly.type
_entity_poly.pdbx_seq_one_letter_code
_entity_poly.pdbx_strand_id
1 'polypeptide(L)'
;MSDEKVRYGRAQKFRLSAKGTEAVASYSAVIEAARSGSGRAQFDAARAKWGASLGLAADDGLYLVEFESGGRTVSEAARNLEDCATSAKAVKDAVERLLKCGMLEPLPAPPVPAAPPRRYW
;
A
#
# COMPACT_ATOMS: atom_id res chain seq x y z
N MET A 1 -5.42 -20.50 14.50
CA MET A 1 -4.13 -20.20 13.85
C MET A 1 -3.62 -18.91 14.45
N SER A 2 -2.49 -18.96 15.13
CA SER A 2 -1.91 -17.80 15.79
C SER A 2 -1.59 -16.75 14.73
N ASP A 3 -2.36 -15.67 14.71
CA ASP A 3 -2.10 -14.48 13.89
C ASP A 3 -0.89 -13.79 14.53
N GLU A 4 0.30 -14.35 14.30
CA GLU A 4 1.54 -13.74 14.73
C GLU A 4 1.68 -12.44 13.95
N LYS A 5 1.25 -11.34 14.59
CA LYS A 5 1.35 -10.01 14.03
C LYS A 5 2.83 -9.68 13.85
N VAL A 6 3.33 -9.90 12.65
CA VAL A 6 4.66 -9.45 12.24
C VAL A 6 4.73 -7.94 12.50
N ARG A 7 5.56 -7.55 13.45
CA ARG A 7 5.79 -6.14 13.77
C ARG A 7 6.85 -5.59 12.84
N TYR A 8 6.42 -4.80 11.87
CA TYR A 8 7.33 -4.08 10.98
C TYR A 8 7.88 -2.83 11.68
N GLY A 9 9.20 -2.64 11.60
CA GLY A 9 9.86 -1.43 12.10
C GLY A 9 9.46 -0.18 11.31
N ARG A 10 9.67 1.01 11.87
CA ARG A 10 9.30 2.29 11.21
C ARG A 10 10.02 2.53 9.87
N ALA A 11 11.21 1.95 9.72
CA ALA A 11 12.01 2.03 8.49
C ALA A 11 11.68 0.92 7.47
N GLN A 12 10.73 0.03 7.78
CA GLN A 12 10.31 -1.02 6.86
C GLN A 12 9.72 -0.40 5.59
N LYS A 13 10.30 -0.75 4.45
CA LYS A 13 9.76 -0.41 3.14
C LYS A 13 8.89 -1.54 2.62
N PHE A 14 7.87 -1.19 1.84
CA PHE A 14 6.97 -2.12 1.19
C PHE A 14 6.93 -1.82 -0.30
N ARG A 15 6.74 -2.86 -1.10
CA ARG A 15 6.48 -2.75 -2.55
C ARG A 15 5.27 -3.58 -2.91
N LEU A 16 4.71 -3.32 -4.10
CA LEU A 16 3.71 -4.21 -4.68
C LEU A 16 4.31 -5.60 -4.94
N SER A 17 3.53 -6.64 -4.63
CA SER A 17 3.75 -7.98 -5.17
C SER A 17 3.26 -8.04 -6.62
N ALA A 18 3.48 -9.15 -7.33
CA ALA A 18 2.91 -9.35 -8.67
C ALA A 18 1.36 -9.18 -8.67
N LYS A 19 0.70 -9.74 -7.65
CA LYS A 19 -0.75 -9.60 -7.45
C LYS A 19 -1.14 -8.14 -7.19
N GLY A 20 -0.34 -7.40 -6.42
CA GLY A 20 -0.54 -5.98 -6.18
C GLY A 20 -0.44 -5.15 -7.46
N THR A 21 0.53 -5.46 -8.34
CA THR A 21 0.69 -4.81 -9.64
C THR A 21 -0.52 -5.04 -10.55
N GLU A 22 -1.02 -6.28 -10.62
CA GLU A 22 -2.26 -6.59 -11.36
C GLU A 22 -3.47 -5.85 -10.78
N ALA A 23 -3.55 -5.75 -9.45
CA ALA A 23 -4.61 -5.00 -8.78
C ALA A 23 -4.56 -3.51 -9.15
N VAL A 24 -3.38 -2.88 -9.23
CA VAL A 24 -3.23 -1.49 -9.71
C VAL A 24 -3.68 -1.33 -11.16
N ALA A 25 -3.27 -2.23 -12.04
CA ALA A 25 -3.68 -2.19 -13.45
C ALA A 25 -5.21 -2.28 -13.59
N SER A 26 -5.84 -3.19 -12.84
CA SER A 26 -7.31 -3.33 -12.83
C SER A 26 -8.01 -2.10 -12.22
N TYR A 27 -7.45 -1.50 -11.16
CA TYR A 27 -7.99 -0.27 -10.56
C TYR A 27 -7.89 0.93 -11.50
N SER A 28 -6.80 1.03 -12.26
CA SER A 28 -6.63 2.05 -13.29
C SER A 28 -7.72 1.98 -14.35
N ALA A 29 -8.12 0.78 -14.77
CA ALA A 29 -9.26 0.60 -15.67
C ALA A 29 -10.59 1.07 -15.05
N VAL A 30 -10.78 0.93 -13.74
CA VAL A 30 -11.95 1.49 -13.02
C VAL A 30 -11.95 3.02 -13.07
N ILE A 31 -10.78 3.64 -12.86
CA ILE A 31 -10.62 5.10 -12.94
C ILE A 31 -10.91 5.60 -14.37
N GLU A 32 -10.33 4.97 -15.38
CA GLU A 32 -10.55 5.37 -16.78
C GLU A 32 -12.01 5.21 -17.20
N ALA A 33 -12.66 4.10 -16.82
CA ALA A 33 -14.09 3.92 -17.08
C ALA A 33 -14.93 5.02 -16.42
N ALA A 34 -14.56 5.45 -15.21
CA ALA A 34 -15.25 6.53 -14.51
C ALA A 34 -15.09 7.90 -15.18
N ARG A 35 -13.98 8.15 -15.88
CA ARG A 35 -13.79 9.39 -16.66
C ARG A 35 -14.80 9.50 -17.81
N SER A 36 -15.23 8.37 -18.36
CA SER A 36 -16.27 8.30 -19.40
C SER A 36 -17.71 8.17 -18.87
N GLY A 37 -17.88 8.02 -17.55
CA GLY A 37 -19.13 7.61 -16.90
C GLY A 37 -19.98 8.76 -16.34
N SER A 38 -21.06 8.38 -15.65
CA SER A 38 -22.21 9.24 -15.32
C SER A 38 -22.16 9.90 -13.93
N GLY A 39 -21.00 9.88 -13.25
CA GLY A 39 -20.78 10.64 -12.01
C GLY A 39 -20.30 9.85 -10.78
N ARG A 40 -20.18 10.56 -9.64
CA ARG A 40 -19.50 10.10 -8.43
C ARG A 40 -20.07 8.81 -7.82
N ALA A 41 -21.40 8.68 -7.76
CA ALA A 41 -22.04 7.51 -7.17
C ALA A 41 -21.74 6.21 -7.95
N GLN A 42 -21.71 6.29 -9.29
CA GLN A 42 -21.35 5.14 -10.13
C GLN A 42 -19.89 4.76 -9.94
N PHE A 43 -19.00 5.75 -9.82
CA PHE A 43 -17.59 5.51 -9.54
C PHE A 43 -17.39 4.84 -8.17
N ASP A 44 -18.04 5.34 -7.13
CA ASP A 44 -17.94 4.76 -5.78
C ASP A 44 -18.44 3.30 -5.76
N ALA A 45 -19.53 2.99 -6.47
CA ALA A 45 -20.01 1.62 -6.63
C ALA A 45 -19.01 0.73 -7.41
N ALA A 46 -18.38 1.26 -8.46
CA ALA A 46 -17.38 0.53 -9.23
C ALA A 46 -16.14 0.22 -8.39
N ARG A 47 -15.64 1.18 -7.60
CA ARG A 47 -14.54 0.97 -6.65
C ARG A 47 -14.89 -0.06 -5.58
N ALA A 48 -16.09 0.00 -5.02
CA ALA A 48 -16.55 -0.97 -4.03
C ALA A 48 -16.63 -2.39 -4.62
N LYS A 49 -17.17 -2.54 -5.84
CA LYS A 49 -17.24 -3.83 -6.54
C LYS A 49 -15.85 -4.39 -6.85
N TRP A 50 -14.96 -3.55 -7.36
CA TRP A 50 -13.57 -3.91 -7.62
C TRP A 50 -12.88 -4.39 -6.34
N GLY A 51 -12.93 -3.60 -5.27
CA GLY A 51 -12.32 -3.93 -3.99
C GLY A 51 -12.85 -5.25 -3.43
N ALA A 52 -14.18 -5.44 -3.42
CA ALA A 52 -14.81 -6.66 -2.93
C ALA A 52 -14.32 -7.93 -3.66
N SER A 53 -14.10 -7.85 -4.98
CA SER A 53 -13.61 -9.00 -5.77
C SER A 53 -12.19 -9.44 -5.39
N LEU A 54 -11.41 -8.56 -4.76
CA LEU A 54 -10.03 -8.79 -4.34
C LEU A 54 -9.88 -8.94 -2.81
N GLY A 55 -10.99 -8.87 -2.06
CA GLY A 55 -10.97 -8.82 -0.59
C GLY A 55 -10.40 -7.51 -0.03
N LEU A 56 -10.55 -6.41 -0.77
CA LEU A 56 -10.05 -5.08 -0.45
C LEU A 56 -11.19 -4.09 -0.14
N ALA A 57 -10.87 -3.01 0.56
CA ALA A 57 -11.76 -1.86 0.67
C ALA A 57 -11.76 -1.04 -0.62
N ALA A 58 -12.83 -0.28 -0.86
CA ALA A 58 -12.96 0.56 -2.06
C ALA A 58 -11.81 1.59 -2.19
N ASP A 59 -11.32 2.10 -1.07
CA ASP A 59 -10.23 3.08 -1.03
C ASP A 59 -8.84 2.43 -1.11
N ASP A 60 -8.74 1.10 -1.03
CA ASP A 60 -7.44 0.42 -1.07
C ASP A 60 -6.71 0.60 -2.40
N GLY A 61 -7.44 0.94 -3.47
CA GLY A 61 -6.86 1.28 -4.77
C GLY A 61 -5.96 2.53 -4.73
N LEU A 62 -6.31 3.53 -3.92
CA LEU A 62 -5.46 4.72 -3.74
C LEU A 62 -4.10 4.34 -3.13
N TYR A 63 -4.12 3.52 -2.07
CA TYR A 63 -2.88 3.07 -1.43
C TYR A 63 -2.05 2.19 -2.35
N LEU A 64 -2.68 1.30 -3.14
CA LEU A 64 -1.95 0.48 -4.11
C LEU A 64 -1.19 1.34 -5.14
N VAL A 65 -1.84 2.37 -5.69
CA VAL A 65 -1.20 3.31 -6.62
C VAL A 65 -0.03 4.03 -5.96
N GLU A 66 -0.16 4.43 -4.68
CA GLU A 66 0.93 5.05 -3.94
C GLU A 66 2.18 4.14 -3.85
N PHE A 67 2.02 2.82 -3.75
CA PHE A 67 3.16 1.89 -3.71
C PHE A 67 3.67 1.45 -5.09
N GLU A 68 3.01 1.84 -6.19
CA GLU A 68 3.36 1.42 -7.55
C GLU A 68 4.77 1.85 -7.96
N SER A 69 5.16 3.10 -7.64
CA SER A 69 6.47 3.61 -8.05
C SER A 69 7.65 3.09 -7.21
N GLY A 70 7.42 2.07 -6.36
CA GLY A 70 8.47 1.31 -5.68
C GLY A 70 8.45 1.39 -4.15
N GLY A 71 9.57 0.95 -3.57
CA GLY A 71 9.73 0.71 -2.13
C GLY A 71 9.54 1.93 -1.24
N ARG A 72 8.46 1.97 -0.46
CA ARG A 72 8.12 3.07 0.48
C ARG A 72 7.84 2.59 1.90
N THR A 73 8.17 3.41 2.87
CA THR A 73 7.70 3.27 4.25
C THR A 73 6.27 3.80 4.42
N VAL A 74 5.59 3.38 5.49
CA VAL A 74 4.26 3.93 5.87
C VAL A 74 4.32 5.45 6.03
N SER A 75 5.40 5.98 6.62
CA SER A 75 5.57 7.42 6.83
C SER A 75 5.84 8.20 5.53
N GLU A 76 6.47 7.58 4.53
CA GLU A 76 6.62 8.18 3.20
C GLU A 76 5.27 8.21 2.48
N ALA A 77 4.56 7.09 2.43
CA ALA A 77 3.23 7.01 1.82
C ALA A 77 2.23 7.98 2.48
N ALA A 78 2.24 8.11 3.81
CA ALA A 78 1.39 9.06 4.52
C ALA A 78 1.67 10.52 4.18
N ARG A 79 2.94 10.90 3.96
CA ARG A 79 3.29 12.25 3.52
C ARG A 79 2.82 12.53 2.10
N ASN A 80 2.93 11.55 1.20
CA ASN A 80 2.49 11.72 -0.19
C ASN A 80 0.96 11.79 -0.33
N LEU A 81 0.22 11.17 0.59
CA LEU A 81 -1.24 11.15 0.60
C LEU A 81 -1.88 12.22 1.51
N GLU A 82 -1.08 13.11 2.09
CA GLU A 82 -1.58 14.15 3.01
C GLU A 82 -2.63 15.07 2.32
N ASP A 83 -2.37 15.45 1.07
CA ASP A 83 -3.28 16.26 0.24
C ASP A 83 -4.59 15.52 -0.13
N CYS A 84 -4.60 14.20 0.00
CA CYS A 84 -5.78 13.35 -0.22
C CYS A 84 -6.62 13.15 1.04
N ALA A 85 -6.49 14.04 2.05
CA ALA A 85 -7.18 13.99 3.34
C ALA A 85 -7.02 12.64 4.07
N THR A 86 -5.90 11.95 3.84
CA THR A 86 -5.63 10.63 4.35
C THR A 86 -4.74 10.72 5.60
N SER A 87 -5.15 10.09 6.70
CA SER A 87 -4.34 10.08 7.92
C SER A 87 -3.26 8.99 7.91
N ALA A 88 -2.15 9.20 8.62
CA ALA A 88 -1.12 8.18 8.81
C ALA A 88 -1.66 6.87 9.41
N LYS A 89 -2.71 6.96 10.25
CA LYS A 89 -3.42 5.78 10.76
C LYS A 89 -4.14 5.03 9.64
N ALA A 90 -4.83 5.73 8.75
CA ALA A 90 -5.53 5.12 7.63
C ALA A 90 -4.55 4.41 6.68
N VAL A 91 -3.40 5.02 6.39
CA VAL A 91 -2.32 4.39 5.62
C VAL A 91 -1.82 3.12 6.30
N LYS A 92 -1.56 3.17 7.61
CA LYS A 92 -1.11 1.99 8.36
C LYS A 92 -2.14 0.86 8.30
N ASP A 93 -3.40 1.17 8.58
CA ASP A 93 -4.49 0.18 8.56
C ASP A 93 -4.67 -0.41 7.15
N ALA A 94 -4.48 0.39 6.09
CA ALA A 94 -4.48 -0.08 4.71
C ALA A 94 -3.29 -0.99 4.39
N VAL A 95 -2.07 -0.61 4.78
CA VAL A 95 -0.89 -1.46 4.58
C VAL A 95 -1.06 -2.82 5.27
N GLU A 96 -1.61 -2.86 6.49
CA GLU A 96 -1.90 -4.12 7.18
C GLU A 96 -2.90 -5.00 6.40
N ARG A 97 -3.98 -4.42 5.85
CA ARG A 97 -4.94 -5.15 5.00
C ARG A 97 -4.28 -5.63 3.70
N LEU A 98 -3.53 -4.77 3.03
CA LEU A 98 -2.86 -5.10 1.76
C LEU A 98 -1.81 -6.20 1.91
N LEU A 99 -1.08 -6.22 3.02
CA LEU A 99 -0.18 -7.31 3.38
C LEU A 99 -0.95 -8.62 3.59
N LYS A 100 -2.06 -8.57 4.34
CA LYS A 100 -2.90 -9.74 4.58
C LYS A 100 -3.50 -10.32 3.28
N CYS A 101 -3.81 -9.46 2.31
CA CYS A 101 -4.31 -9.87 1.00
C CYS A 101 -3.20 -10.25 -0.01
N GLY A 102 -1.93 -10.18 0.39
CA GLY A 102 -0.77 -10.50 -0.44
C GLY A 102 -0.51 -9.48 -1.57
N MET A 103 -1.02 -8.26 -1.44
CA MET A 103 -0.84 -7.19 -2.42
C MET A 103 0.45 -6.41 -2.22
N LEU A 104 0.92 -6.34 -0.97
CA LEU A 104 2.20 -5.77 -0.61
C LEU A 104 3.12 -6.87 -0.09
N GLU A 105 4.42 -6.63 -0.24
CA GLU A 105 5.47 -7.41 0.40
C GLU A 105 6.51 -6.50 1.05
N PRO A 106 7.04 -6.88 2.22
CA PRO A 106 8.12 -6.15 2.86
C PRO A 106 9.40 -6.27 2.03
N LEU A 107 10.04 -5.14 1.76
CA LEU A 107 11.39 -5.15 1.22
C LEU A 107 12.39 -5.52 2.32
N PRO A 108 13.35 -6.41 2.05
CA PRO A 108 14.40 -6.71 3.02
C PRO A 108 15.12 -5.41 3.39
N ALA A 109 15.33 -5.20 4.69
CA ALA A 109 16.14 -4.09 5.16
C ALA A 109 17.55 -4.22 4.56
N PRO A 110 18.18 -3.12 4.10
CA PRO A 110 19.57 -3.19 3.68
C PRO A 110 20.42 -3.70 4.85
N PRO A 111 21.44 -4.54 4.58
CA PRO A 111 22.31 -5.05 5.64
C PRO A 111 22.90 -3.89 6.43
N VAL A 112 22.90 -3.99 7.75
CA VAL A 112 23.48 -2.97 8.63
C VAL A 112 24.97 -2.85 8.26
N PRO A 113 25.50 -1.65 7.96
CA PRO A 113 26.92 -1.48 7.69
C PRO A 113 27.74 -2.05 8.85
N ALA A 114 28.79 -2.81 8.55
CA ALA A 114 29.68 -3.34 9.58
C ALA A 114 30.16 -2.18 10.46
N ALA A 115 29.95 -2.29 11.78
CA ALA A 115 30.37 -1.26 12.71
C ALA A 115 31.90 -1.04 12.56
N PRO A 116 32.38 0.21 12.47
CA PRO A 116 33.80 0.47 12.41
C PRO A 116 34.48 -0.14 13.65
N PRO A 117 35.71 -0.67 13.53
CA PRO A 117 36.41 -1.26 14.66
C PRO A 117 36.49 -0.22 15.78
N ARG A 118 36.04 -0.61 16.97
CA ARG A 118 36.16 0.24 18.17
C ARG A 118 37.64 0.50 18.39
N ARG A 119 38.09 1.74 18.14
CA ARG A 119 39.42 2.18 18.54
C ARG A 119 39.41 2.37 20.06
N TYR A 120 39.95 1.40 20.77
CA TYR A 120 40.43 1.59 22.14
C TYR A 120 41.71 2.41 22.02
N TRP A 121 41.70 3.62 22.59
CA TRP A 121 42.89 4.40 22.88
C TRP A 121 43.22 4.23 24.36
#